data_AF-A0A6J8CWL6-F1
#
_entry.id   AF-A0A6J8CWL6-F1
#
_cell.length_a   1.000
_cell.length_b   1.000
_cell.length_c   1.000
_cell.angle_alpha   90.00
_cell.angle_beta   90.00
_cell.angle_gamma   90.00
#
_symmetry.space_group_name_H-M   'P 1'
#
loop_
_entity.id
_entity.type
_entity.pdbx_description
1 polymer ?
#
loop_
_entity_poly.entity_id
_entity_poly.type
_entity_poly.pdbx_seq_one_letter_code
_entity_poly.pdbx_strand_id
1 'polypeptide(L)'
;MHKRELSLLYSILASENTKLKNLIERQMTVNAGNSDRFFSRTKEILKYYNLPTISEYKDQLFFKMQWKKDIYNRTIADKWSTILQKEMEEKSTLKRCNTQMLKIHEVHPVWRTLPSLTYKVKKANIKARFLTGTYLLQEHIQRFTGNTEEQKCQLCQIEKEDIVHFILRCPALNEQRQKVLPEFKQQIVNTIGQNKWHEHFNEIKNY
;
A
#
# COMPACT_ATOMS: atom_id res chain seq x y z
N MET A 1 3.88 16.03 -3.15
CA MET A 1 4.34 17.38 -2.80
C MET A 1 5.78 17.64 -3.26
N HIS A 2 6.77 16.83 -2.84
CA HIS A 2 8.21 17.06 -3.12
C HIS A 2 8.61 17.05 -4.62
N LYS A 3 7.85 16.36 -5.49
CA LYS A 3 8.14 16.33 -6.94
C LYS A 3 8.15 17.73 -7.59
N ARG A 4 7.29 18.64 -7.15
CA ARG A 4 7.21 20.01 -7.69
C ARG A 4 8.47 20.82 -7.34
N GLU A 5 8.91 20.72 -6.09
CA GLU A 5 10.10 21.42 -5.58
C GLU A 5 11.37 20.91 -6.25
N LEU A 6 11.52 19.59 -6.36
CA LEU A 6 12.64 19.00 -7.09
C LEU A 6 12.58 19.24 -8.61
N SER A 7 11.40 19.50 -9.18
CA SER A 7 11.27 19.90 -10.59
C SER A 7 11.71 21.34 -10.80
N LEU A 8 11.36 22.23 -9.88
CA LEU A 8 11.81 23.61 -9.92
C LEU A 8 13.34 23.68 -9.73
N LEU A 9 13.87 22.93 -8.77
CA LEU A 9 15.31 22.78 -8.57
C LEU A 9 16.01 22.30 -9.85
N TYR A 10 15.48 21.26 -10.50
CA TYR A 10 16.04 20.79 -11.76
C TYR A 10 16.07 21.88 -12.84
N SER A 11 14.95 22.59 -13.06
CA SER A 11 14.88 23.66 -14.07
C SER A 11 15.91 24.76 -13.84
N ILE A 12 16.20 25.05 -12.58
CA ILE A 12 17.25 26.00 -12.17
C ILE A 12 18.63 25.44 -12.49
N LEU A 13 18.93 24.20 -12.07
CA LEU A 13 20.23 23.57 -12.28
C LEU A 13 20.54 23.36 -13.77
N ALA A 14 19.51 23.10 -14.57
CA ALA A 14 19.60 22.93 -16.01
C ALA A 14 19.66 24.26 -16.78
N SER A 15 19.39 25.40 -16.14
CA SER A 15 19.51 26.72 -16.79
C SER A 15 20.96 26.99 -17.19
N GLU A 16 21.19 27.64 -18.33
CA GLU A 16 22.53 28.08 -18.74
C GLU A 16 22.99 29.31 -17.93
N ASN A 17 22.10 29.94 -17.16
CA ASN A 17 22.39 31.16 -16.43
C ASN A 17 23.26 30.89 -15.19
N THR A 18 24.56 31.08 -15.34
CA THR A 18 25.57 30.93 -14.26
C THR A 18 25.31 31.85 -13.07
N LYS A 19 24.80 33.07 -13.29
CA LYS A 19 24.46 34.01 -12.20
C LYS A 19 23.34 33.47 -11.33
N LEU A 20 22.30 32.89 -11.95
CA LEU A 20 21.18 32.30 -11.22
C LEU A 20 21.63 31.09 -10.38
N LYS A 21 22.51 30.23 -10.91
CA LYS A 21 23.09 29.10 -10.16
C LYS A 21 23.90 29.58 -8.96
N ASN A 22 24.77 30.56 -9.15
CA ASN A 22 25.61 31.12 -8.07
C ASN A 22 24.77 31.81 -7.00
N LEU A 23 23.71 32.52 -7.39
CA LEU A 23 22.78 33.13 -6.44
C LEU A 23 22.12 32.06 -5.58
N ILE A 24 21.67 30.97 -6.18
CA ILE A 24 20.92 29.91 -5.49
C ILE A 24 21.82 29.11 -4.58
N GLU A 25 23.03 28.78 -5.02
CA GLU A 25 24.02 28.18 -4.13
C GLU A 25 24.33 29.09 -2.93
N ARG A 26 24.48 30.40 -3.17
CA ARG A 26 24.66 31.37 -2.07
C ARG A 26 23.45 31.38 -1.13
N GLN A 27 22.22 31.43 -1.64
CA GLN A 27 21.01 31.38 -0.82
C GLN A 27 20.92 30.05 -0.04
N MET A 28 21.34 28.95 -0.64
CA MET A 28 21.40 27.64 -0.01
C MET A 28 22.60 27.50 0.95
N THR A 29 23.60 28.35 0.90
CA THR A 29 24.71 28.31 1.88
C THR A 29 24.43 29.27 3.05
N VAL A 30 23.93 30.47 2.74
CA VAL A 30 23.77 31.58 3.68
C VAL A 30 22.47 31.49 4.49
N ASN A 31 21.38 30.96 3.91
CA ASN A 31 20.12 30.83 4.66
C ASN A 31 20.17 29.61 5.59
N ALA A 32 20.70 29.86 6.80
CA ALA A 32 20.46 29.05 7.99
C ALA A 32 19.17 29.47 8.73
N GLY A 33 18.52 30.56 8.30
CA GLY A 33 17.30 31.11 8.90
C GLY A 33 16.05 30.98 8.01
N ASN A 34 14.88 31.05 8.65
CA ASN A 34 13.51 30.89 8.12
C ASN A 34 13.06 31.85 6.99
N SER A 35 13.95 32.67 6.41
CA SER A 35 13.57 33.77 5.51
C SER A 35 13.12 33.32 4.11
N ASP A 36 13.61 32.19 3.59
CA ASP A 36 13.15 31.64 2.31
C ASP A 36 12.70 30.18 2.41
N ARG A 37 11.38 30.00 2.40
CA ARG A 37 10.71 28.69 2.54
C ARG A 37 11.06 27.72 1.41
N PHE A 38 11.44 28.18 0.22
CA PHE A 38 11.76 27.28 -0.88
C PHE A 38 13.12 26.60 -0.67
N PHE A 39 14.16 27.37 -0.35
CA PHE A 39 15.52 26.85 -0.20
C PHE A 39 15.66 25.98 1.05
N SER A 40 15.11 26.40 2.20
CA SER A 40 15.13 25.59 3.42
C SER A 40 14.46 24.24 3.19
N ARG A 41 13.27 24.24 2.60
CA ARG A 41 12.52 23.03 2.28
C ARG A 41 13.22 22.17 1.23
N THR A 42 13.88 22.78 0.25
CA THR A 42 14.67 22.03 -0.74
C THR A 42 15.84 21.29 -0.06
N LYS A 43 16.56 21.93 0.88
CA LYS A 43 17.60 21.24 1.67
C LYS A 43 17.03 20.08 2.46
N GLU A 44 15.90 20.29 3.13
CA GLU A 44 15.24 19.25 3.91
C GLU A 44 14.83 18.07 3.02
N ILE A 45 14.30 18.32 1.82
CA ILE A 45 13.94 17.29 0.85
C ILE A 45 15.19 16.54 0.37
N LEU A 46 16.26 17.25 -0.01
CA LEU A 46 17.51 16.61 -0.45
C LEU A 46 18.06 15.71 0.67
N LYS A 47 18.12 16.22 1.90
CA LYS A 47 18.53 15.46 3.08
C LYS A 47 17.61 14.26 3.35
N TYR A 48 16.30 14.44 3.27
CA TYR A 48 15.31 13.40 3.56
C TYR A 48 15.43 12.19 2.61
N TYR A 49 15.73 12.46 1.34
CA TYR A 49 15.94 11.44 0.31
C TYR A 49 17.41 11.00 0.15
N ASN A 50 18.33 11.50 0.99
CA ASN A 50 19.78 11.29 0.86
C ASN A 50 20.30 11.63 -0.56
N LEU A 51 19.80 12.71 -1.13
CA LEU A 51 20.22 13.22 -2.42
C LEU A 51 21.44 14.12 -2.28
N PRO A 52 22.29 14.19 -3.33
CA PRO A 52 23.37 15.16 -3.39
C PRO A 52 22.89 16.59 -3.14
N THR A 53 23.76 17.35 -2.49
CA THR A 53 23.62 18.79 -2.33
C THR A 53 23.76 19.50 -3.68
N ILE A 54 23.32 20.75 -3.74
CA ILE A 54 23.40 21.54 -4.99
C ILE A 54 24.84 21.70 -5.48
N SER A 55 25.81 21.86 -4.57
CA SER A 55 27.21 22.01 -4.96
C SER A 55 27.76 20.75 -5.61
N GLU A 56 27.35 19.56 -5.16
CA GLU A 56 27.73 18.28 -5.77
C GLU A 56 27.08 18.07 -7.15
N TYR A 57 25.97 18.77 -7.44
CA TYR A 57 25.33 18.74 -8.75
C TYR A 57 25.95 19.66 -9.79
N LYS A 58 26.82 20.60 -9.41
CA LYS A 58 27.41 21.57 -10.35
C LYS A 58 28.25 20.92 -11.44
N ASP A 59 28.94 19.84 -11.09
CA ASP A 59 29.90 19.19 -11.97
C ASP A 59 29.24 18.09 -12.82
N GLN A 60 27.93 17.86 -12.64
CA GLN A 60 27.18 16.82 -13.35
C GLN A 60 26.18 17.45 -14.33
N LEU A 61 26.33 17.09 -15.61
CA LEU A 61 25.34 17.43 -16.64
C LEU A 61 24.13 16.50 -16.50
N PHE A 62 22.99 17.04 -16.09
CA PHE A 62 21.75 16.27 -15.98
C PHE A 62 20.84 16.43 -17.18
N PHE A 63 20.70 15.37 -17.95
CA PHE A 63 19.59 15.24 -18.88
C PHE A 63 18.27 15.12 -18.10
N LYS A 64 17.25 15.89 -18.51
CA LYS A 64 15.92 15.91 -17.87
C LYS A 64 15.33 14.52 -17.69
N MET A 65 15.57 13.64 -18.66
CA MET A 65 15.09 12.26 -18.64
C MET A 65 15.77 11.45 -17.53
N GLN A 66 17.08 11.62 -17.35
CA GLN A 66 17.85 10.94 -16.32
C GLN A 66 17.45 11.42 -14.92
N TRP A 67 17.30 12.73 -14.72
CA TRP A 67 16.81 13.28 -13.45
C TRP A 67 15.45 12.70 -13.05
N LYS A 68 14.49 12.66 -13.99
CA LYS A 68 13.17 12.06 -13.73
C LYS A 68 13.28 10.58 -13.38
N LYS A 69 14.11 9.83 -14.10
CA LYS A 69 14.27 8.39 -13.87
C LYS A 69 14.92 8.10 -12.52
N ASP A 70 16.05 8.73 -12.24
CA ASP A 70 16.90 8.38 -11.10
C ASP A 70 16.40 9.02 -9.80
N ILE A 71 15.96 10.27 -9.85
CA ILE A 71 15.48 10.98 -8.66
C ILE A 71 14.01 10.64 -8.40
N TYR A 72 13.13 10.85 -9.38
CA TYR A 72 11.69 10.74 -9.12
C TYR A 72 11.16 9.32 -9.09
N ASN A 73 11.60 8.50 -10.02
CA ASN A 73 11.02 7.17 -10.18
C ASN A 73 11.78 6.12 -9.37
N ARG A 74 13.09 6.31 -9.15
CA ARG A 74 13.89 5.38 -8.34
C ARG A 74 14.01 5.87 -6.91
N THR A 75 14.76 6.94 -6.64
CA THR A 75 15.09 7.33 -5.25
C THR A 75 13.85 7.61 -4.37
N ILE A 76 12.91 8.41 -4.88
CA ILE A 76 11.68 8.71 -4.12
C ILE A 76 10.82 7.45 -3.95
N ALA A 77 10.64 6.66 -5.01
CA ALA A 77 9.81 5.46 -4.96
C ALA A 77 10.42 4.40 -4.03
N ASP A 78 11.73 4.18 -4.10
CA ASP A 78 12.47 3.24 -3.25
C ASP A 78 12.33 3.66 -1.77
N LYS A 79 12.56 4.93 -1.45
CA LYS A 79 12.42 5.46 -0.08
C LYS A 79 11.03 5.20 0.48
N TRP A 80 9.99 5.58 -0.27
CA TRP A 80 8.62 5.34 0.18
C TRP A 80 8.28 3.86 0.23
N SER A 81 8.84 3.03 -0.67
CA SER A 81 8.60 1.59 -0.68
C SER A 81 9.18 0.97 0.59
N THR A 82 10.39 1.39 1.00
CA THR A 82 10.99 0.96 2.27
C THR A 82 10.18 1.41 3.48
N ILE A 83 9.71 2.67 3.51
CA ILE A 83 8.88 3.17 4.61
C ILE A 83 7.58 2.38 4.71
N LEU A 84 6.85 2.22 3.61
CA LEU A 84 5.61 1.46 3.58
C LEU A 84 5.84 -0.01 3.94
N GLN A 85 6.91 -0.62 3.46
CA GLN A 85 7.25 -2.01 3.78
C GLN A 85 7.48 -2.18 5.29
N LYS A 86 8.22 -1.27 5.91
CA LYS A 86 8.43 -1.27 7.36
C LYS A 86 7.12 -1.09 8.13
N GLU A 87 6.29 -0.11 7.74
CA GLU A 87 4.98 0.09 8.36
C GLU A 87 4.05 -1.12 8.19
N MET A 88 4.16 -1.86 7.08
CA MET A 88 3.41 -3.08 6.86
C MET A 88 3.88 -4.23 7.75
N GLU A 89 5.19 -4.38 7.94
CA GLU A 89 5.78 -5.40 8.82
C GLU A 89 5.41 -5.20 10.29
N GLU A 90 5.24 -3.95 10.72
CA GLU A 90 4.78 -3.58 12.06
C GLU A 90 3.29 -3.91 12.30
N LYS A 91 2.49 -4.09 11.23
CA LYS A 91 1.06 -4.38 11.35
C LYS A 91 0.78 -5.87 11.46
N SER A 92 0.42 -6.31 12.67
CA SER A 92 0.03 -7.70 12.95
C SER A 92 -1.09 -8.23 12.04
N THR A 93 -2.03 -7.38 11.62
CA THR A 93 -3.12 -7.73 10.71
C THR A 93 -2.65 -8.08 9.30
N LEU A 94 -1.47 -7.61 8.89
CA LEU A 94 -0.89 -7.87 7.57
C LEU A 94 0.12 -9.03 7.58
N LYS A 95 0.39 -9.64 8.73
CA LYS A 95 1.38 -10.73 8.89
C LYS A 95 1.17 -11.92 7.93
N ARG A 96 -0.08 -12.15 7.51
CA ARG A 96 -0.46 -13.24 6.60
C ARG A 96 -0.62 -12.81 5.14
N CYS A 97 -0.46 -11.52 4.84
CA CYS A 97 -0.54 -11.00 3.48
C CYS A 97 0.83 -11.06 2.81
N ASN A 98 0.85 -11.36 1.50
CA ASN A 98 2.06 -11.21 0.71
C ASN A 98 2.30 -9.72 0.39
N THR A 99 2.97 -9.01 1.29
CA THR A 99 3.26 -7.58 1.16
C THR A 99 4.28 -7.28 0.06
N GLN A 100 5.12 -8.25 -0.32
CA GLN A 100 6.13 -8.11 -1.37
C GLN A 100 5.52 -7.90 -2.77
N MET A 101 4.25 -8.26 -2.96
CA MET A 101 3.54 -8.01 -4.22
C MET A 101 3.20 -6.53 -4.43
N LEU A 102 3.30 -5.70 -3.38
CA LEU A 102 2.90 -4.30 -3.41
C LEU A 102 4.10 -3.44 -3.82
N LYS A 103 4.03 -2.87 -5.02
CA LYS A 103 5.02 -1.93 -5.53
C LYS A 103 4.40 -0.55 -5.65
N ILE A 104 5.16 0.45 -5.24
CA ILE A 104 4.75 1.84 -5.46
C ILE A 104 4.67 2.09 -6.97
N HIS A 105 3.64 2.82 -7.39
CA HIS A 105 3.28 3.10 -8.78
C HIS A 105 2.70 1.93 -9.58
N GLU A 106 2.62 0.73 -9.00
CA GLU A 106 1.87 -0.37 -9.60
C GLU A 106 0.47 -0.47 -9.01
N VAL A 107 -0.51 -0.77 -9.86
CA VAL A 107 -1.87 -1.07 -9.43
C VAL A 107 -1.87 -2.47 -8.81
N HIS A 108 -2.49 -2.60 -7.62
CA HIS A 108 -2.64 -3.89 -6.95
C HIS A 108 -3.32 -4.91 -7.90
N PRO A 109 -2.93 -6.20 -7.86
CA PRO A 109 -3.52 -7.25 -8.70
C PRO A 109 -5.05 -7.29 -8.67
N VAL A 110 -5.64 -7.02 -7.50
CA VAL A 110 -7.11 -6.92 -7.28
C VAL A 110 -7.79 -5.91 -8.21
N TRP A 111 -7.12 -4.83 -8.61
CA TRP A 111 -7.65 -3.81 -9.52
C TRP A 111 -7.11 -3.93 -10.96
N ARG A 112 -6.11 -4.79 -11.23
CA ARG A 112 -5.42 -4.87 -12.54
C ARG A 112 -6.32 -5.30 -13.69
N THR A 113 -7.28 -6.19 -13.44
CA THR A 113 -8.12 -6.83 -14.48
C THR A 113 -9.54 -6.25 -14.56
N LEU A 114 -9.79 -5.12 -13.91
CA LEU A 114 -11.13 -4.57 -13.83
C LEU A 114 -11.37 -3.55 -14.96
N PRO A 115 -12.36 -3.76 -15.84
CA PRO A 115 -12.85 -2.67 -16.67
C PRO A 115 -13.43 -1.57 -15.77
N SER A 116 -13.54 -0.35 -16.29
CA SER A 116 -13.97 0.90 -15.61
C SER A 116 -15.42 0.91 -15.10
N LEU A 117 -16.03 -0.26 -14.88
CA LEU A 117 -17.38 -0.44 -14.37
C LEU A 117 -17.42 -0.27 -12.85
N THR A 118 -18.24 0.68 -12.37
CA THR A 118 -18.38 1.05 -10.95
C THR A 118 -18.64 -0.14 -10.03
N TYR A 119 -19.47 -1.09 -10.44
CA TYR A 119 -19.78 -2.26 -9.60
C TYR A 119 -18.56 -3.19 -9.39
N LYS A 120 -17.69 -3.33 -10.40
CA LYS A 120 -16.48 -4.15 -10.30
C LYS A 120 -15.46 -3.51 -9.36
N VAL A 121 -15.33 -2.18 -9.40
CA VAL A 121 -14.51 -1.42 -8.46
C VAL A 121 -15.03 -1.60 -7.03
N LYS A 122 -16.35 -1.48 -6.80
CA LYS A 122 -16.96 -1.76 -5.49
C LYS A 122 -16.65 -3.18 -5.00
N LYS A 123 -16.80 -4.19 -5.87
CA LYS A 123 -16.47 -5.59 -5.54
C LYS A 123 -15.00 -5.76 -5.16
N ALA A 124 -14.09 -5.14 -5.88
CA ALA A 124 -12.66 -5.17 -5.59
C ALA A 124 -12.30 -4.46 -4.28
N ASN A 125 -12.96 -3.34 -3.97
CA ASN A 125 -12.78 -2.67 -2.69
C ASN A 125 -13.22 -3.55 -1.52
N ILE A 126 -14.33 -4.29 -1.66
CA ILE A 126 -14.78 -5.26 -0.65
C ILE A 126 -13.72 -6.36 -0.48
N LYS A 127 -13.21 -6.93 -1.58
CA LYS A 127 -12.13 -7.94 -1.52
C LYS A 127 -10.89 -7.42 -0.80
N ALA A 128 -10.45 -6.21 -1.12
CA ALA A 128 -9.30 -5.57 -0.46
C ALA A 128 -9.54 -5.37 1.04
N ARG A 129 -10.76 -5.00 1.44
CA ARG A 129 -11.13 -4.89 2.86
C ARG A 129 -11.05 -6.22 3.59
N PHE A 130 -11.51 -7.31 2.98
CA PHE A 130 -11.36 -8.65 3.57
C PHE A 130 -9.89 -9.04 3.70
N LEU A 131 -9.09 -8.85 2.64
CA LEU A 131 -7.66 -9.20 2.65
C LEU A 131 -6.88 -8.42 3.72
N THR A 132 -7.25 -7.17 3.97
CA THR A 132 -6.60 -6.29 4.96
C THR A 132 -7.20 -6.38 6.37
N GLY A 133 -8.23 -7.20 6.56
CA GLY A 133 -8.96 -7.30 7.84
C GLY A 133 -9.73 -6.04 8.22
N THR A 134 -9.99 -5.13 7.26
CA THR A 134 -10.73 -3.88 7.47
C THR A 134 -12.20 -3.99 7.06
N TYR A 135 -12.65 -5.18 6.66
CA TYR A 135 -14.07 -5.42 6.41
C TYR A 135 -14.84 -5.42 7.74
N LEU A 136 -15.88 -4.58 7.83
CA LEU A 136 -16.73 -4.47 9.01
C LEU A 136 -17.83 -5.52 8.94
N LEU A 137 -17.64 -6.61 9.67
CA LEU A 137 -18.69 -7.59 9.95
C LEU A 137 -19.65 -7.03 11.01
N GLN A 138 -20.85 -7.58 11.11
CA GLN A 138 -21.79 -7.14 12.14
C GLN A 138 -21.25 -7.31 13.56
N GLU A 139 -20.45 -8.35 13.83
CA GLU A 139 -19.75 -8.47 15.11
C GLU A 139 -18.89 -7.25 15.43
N HIS A 140 -18.20 -6.67 14.44
CA HIS A 140 -17.40 -5.47 14.66
C HIS A 140 -18.29 -4.26 14.95
N ILE A 141 -19.38 -4.10 14.19
CA ILE A 141 -20.33 -2.99 14.39
C ILE A 141 -20.93 -3.05 15.80
N GLN A 142 -21.34 -4.24 16.25
CA GLN A 142 -21.90 -4.46 17.59
C GLN A 142 -20.96 -3.99 18.69
N ARG A 143 -19.65 -4.31 18.58
CA ARG A 143 -18.63 -3.88 19.55
C ARG A 143 -18.47 -2.36 19.61
N PHE A 144 -18.69 -1.65 18.50
CA PHE A 144 -18.56 -0.18 18.44
C PHE A 144 -19.83 0.56 18.86
N THR A 145 -21.01 0.05 18.51
CA THR A 145 -22.28 0.73 18.81
C THR A 145 -22.76 0.47 20.24
N GLY A 146 -22.22 -0.56 20.90
CA GLY A 146 -22.67 -0.98 22.23
C GLY A 146 -24.07 -1.61 22.22
N ASN A 147 -24.64 -1.88 21.04
CA ASN A 147 -25.96 -2.48 20.94
C ASN A 147 -25.89 -3.95 21.38
N THR A 148 -26.73 -4.32 22.35
CA THR A 148 -26.77 -5.68 22.91
C THR A 148 -27.55 -6.64 22.04
N GLU A 149 -28.35 -6.15 21.08
CA GLU A 149 -29.05 -6.99 20.12
C GLU A 149 -28.05 -7.80 19.27
N GLU A 150 -28.26 -9.11 19.20
CA GLU A 150 -27.46 -10.01 18.38
C GLU A 150 -27.55 -9.60 16.91
N GLN A 151 -26.47 -9.01 16.40
CA GLN A 151 -26.43 -8.59 15.01
C GLN A 151 -26.27 -9.82 14.11
N LYS A 152 -27.40 -10.24 13.53
CA LYS A 152 -27.47 -11.36 12.58
C LYS A 152 -26.76 -11.04 11.28
N CYS A 153 -26.27 -12.07 10.59
CA CYS A 153 -25.67 -11.94 9.26
C CYS A 153 -26.63 -11.28 8.28
N GLN A 154 -26.15 -10.22 7.62
CA GLN A 154 -26.98 -9.44 6.70
C GLN A 154 -27.36 -10.23 5.44
N LEU A 155 -26.64 -11.31 5.15
CA LEU A 155 -26.87 -12.16 3.99
C LEU A 155 -27.88 -13.28 4.26
N CYS A 156 -27.72 -14.02 5.37
CA CYS A 156 -28.58 -15.17 5.68
C CYS A 156 -29.66 -14.88 6.73
N GLN A 157 -29.45 -13.90 7.61
CA GLN A 157 -30.35 -13.51 8.70
C GLN A 157 -30.65 -14.64 9.71
N ILE A 158 -29.79 -15.68 9.79
CA ILE A 158 -29.98 -16.85 10.67
C ILE A 158 -29.14 -16.70 11.95
N GLU A 159 -27.82 -16.69 11.81
CA GLU A 159 -26.86 -16.66 12.93
C GLU A 159 -26.16 -15.29 13.04
N LYS A 160 -25.46 -15.07 14.16
CA LYS A 160 -24.57 -13.91 14.36
C LYS A 160 -23.47 -13.86 13.29
N GLU A 161 -23.21 -12.66 12.76
CA GLU A 161 -22.13 -12.48 11.78
C GLU A 161 -20.76 -12.30 12.42
N ASP A 162 -20.02 -13.40 12.56
CA ASP A 162 -18.58 -13.38 12.79
C ASP A 162 -17.81 -13.83 11.53
N ILE A 163 -16.48 -13.76 11.57
CA ILE A 163 -15.63 -14.12 10.42
C ILE A 163 -15.78 -15.60 10.05
N VAL A 164 -16.00 -16.47 11.04
CA VAL A 164 -16.14 -17.92 10.84
C VAL A 164 -17.47 -18.23 10.15
N HIS A 165 -18.56 -17.62 10.61
CA HIS A 165 -19.87 -17.70 9.98
C HIS A 165 -19.78 -17.16 8.55
N PHE A 166 -19.30 -15.94 8.35
CA PHE A 166 -19.25 -15.32 7.03
C PHE A 166 -18.44 -16.17 6.03
N ILE A 167 -17.24 -16.62 6.40
CA ILE A 167 -16.36 -17.35 5.48
C ILE A 167 -16.76 -18.82 5.35
N LEU A 168 -17.07 -19.51 6.45
CA LEU A 168 -17.14 -20.98 6.49
C LEU A 168 -18.53 -21.58 6.69
N ARG A 169 -19.54 -20.82 7.15
CA ARG A 169 -20.86 -21.39 7.49
C ARG A 169 -22.05 -20.74 6.80
N CYS A 170 -21.96 -19.46 6.41
CA CYS A 170 -23.06 -18.69 5.86
C CYS A 170 -23.68 -19.39 4.63
N PRO A 171 -24.97 -19.79 4.69
CA PRO A 171 -25.62 -20.54 3.61
C PRO A 171 -25.71 -19.76 2.31
N ALA A 172 -25.91 -18.43 2.39
CA ALA A 172 -25.97 -17.54 1.23
C ALA A 172 -24.67 -17.53 0.40
N LEU A 173 -23.56 -17.95 1.00
CA LEU A 173 -22.25 -18.02 0.35
C LEU A 173 -21.83 -19.45 0.00
N ASN A 174 -22.66 -20.47 0.28
CA ASN A 174 -22.30 -21.87 0.10
C ASN A 174 -21.94 -22.19 -1.37
N GLU A 175 -22.75 -21.74 -2.33
CA GLU A 175 -22.49 -21.98 -3.75
C GLU A 175 -21.13 -21.43 -4.19
N GLN A 176 -20.77 -20.21 -3.75
CA GLN A 176 -19.49 -19.61 -4.07
C GLN A 176 -18.33 -20.31 -3.35
N ARG A 177 -18.56 -20.74 -2.11
CA ARG A 177 -17.58 -21.50 -1.33
C ARG A 177 -17.25 -22.82 -2.01
N GLN A 178 -18.26 -23.59 -2.43
CA GLN A 178 -18.06 -24.88 -3.11
C GLN A 178 -17.28 -24.75 -4.42
N LYS A 179 -17.35 -23.60 -5.11
CA LYS A 179 -16.56 -23.35 -6.33
C LYS A 179 -15.06 -23.20 -6.06
N VAL A 180 -14.68 -22.64 -4.92
CA VAL A 180 -13.28 -22.30 -4.61
C VAL A 180 -12.62 -23.26 -3.60
N LEU A 181 -13.41 -23.94 -2.78
CA LEU A 181 -12.93 -24.84 -1.74
C LEU A 181 -12.03 -25.97 -2.28
N PRO A 182 -12.35 -26.62 -3.43
CA PRO A 182 -11.52 -27.69 -3.97
C PRO A 182 -10.11 -27.21 -4.33
N GLU A 183 -10.01 -26.06 -5.00
CA GLU A 183 -8.73 -25.47 -5.38
C GLU A 183 -7.92 -25.09 -4.13
N PHE A 184 -8.57 -24.45 -3.16
CA PHE A 184 -7.93 -24.04 -1.91
C PHE A 184 -7.45 -25.25 -1.09
N LYS A 185 -8.27 -26.31 -1.00
CA LYS A 185 -7.90 -27.58 -0.37
C LYS A 185 -6.68 -28.18 -1.06
N GLN A 186 -6.67 -28.24 -2.38
CA GLN A 186 -5.53 -28.78 -3.12
C GLN A 186 -4.25 -27.99 -2.86
N GLN A 187 -4.33 -26.66 -2.84
CA GLN A 187 -3.18 -25.79 -2.54
C GLN A 187 -2.63 -26.04 -1.14
N ILE A 188 -3.50 -26.17 -0.14
CA ILE A 188 -3.07 -26.47 1.23
C ILE A 188 -2.47 -27.86 1.31
N VAL A 189 -3.15 -28.88 0.77
CA VAL A 189 -2.65 -30.27 0.73
C VAL A 189 -1.28 -30.34 0.07
N ASN A 190 -1.06 -29.65 -1.04
CA ASN A 190 0.24 -29.59 -1.72
C ASN A 190 1.32 -28.93 -0.84
N THR A 191 0.93 -28.01 0.05
CA THR A 191 1.86 -27.26 0.91
C THR A 191 2.21 -28.02 2.19
N ILE A 192 1.24 -28.61 2.87
CA ILE A 192 1.43 -29.25 4.19
C ILE A 192 1.42 -30.79 4.13
N GLY A 193 1.01 -31.38 3.02
CA GLY A 193 0.80 -32.81 2.86
C GLY A 193 -0.59 -33.28 3.31
N GLN A 194 -1.07 -34.35 2.70
CA GLN A 194 -2.40 -34.93 2.95
C GLN A 194 -2.60 -35.35 4.42
N ASN A 195 -1.56 -35.91 5.06
CA ASN A 195 -1.64 -36.40 6.44
C ASN A 195 -1.88 -35.24 7.42
N LYS A 196 -1.12 -34.14 7.31
CA LYS A 196 -1.30 -32.94 8.13
C LYS A 196 -2.63 -32.25 7.89
N TRP A 197 -3.13 -32.27 6.65
CA TRP A 197 -4.48 -31.79 6.36
C TRP A 197 -5.52 -32.56 7.17
N HIS A 198 -5.45 -33.90 7.16
CA HIS A 198 -6.39 -34.72 7.92
C HIS A 198 -6.25 -34.50 9.44
N GLU A 199 -5.04 -34.43 9.97
CA GLU A 199 -4.80 -34.13 11.40
C GLU A 199 -5.40 -32.78 11.82
N HIS A 200 -5.28 -31.73 10.99
CA HIS A 200 -5.72 -30.38 11.36
C HIS A 200 -7.18 -30.06 11.03
N PHE A 201 -7.79 -30.72 10.04
CA PHE A 201 -9.08 -30.29 9.49
C PHE A 201 -10.16 -31.37 9.46
N ASN A 202 -9.84 -32.67 9.59
CA ASN A 202 -10.87 -33.72 9.57
C ASN A 202 -11.60 -33.92 10.91
N GLU A 203 -11.18 -33.28 12.01
CA GLU A 203 -11.99 -33.25 13.25
C GLU A 203 -13.24 -32.37 13.10
N ILE A 204 -13.27 -31.51 12.08
CA ILE A 204 -14.40 -30.65 11.74
C ILE A 204 -15.39 -31.43 10.87
N LYS A 205 -15.98 -32.51 11.41
CA LYS A 205 -16.96 -33.36 10.69
C LYS A 205 -18.40 -32.84 10.72
N ASN A 206 -18.66 -31.66 11.31
CA ASN A 206 -20.01 -31.16 11.59
C ASN A 206 -20.34 -29.77 10.99
N TYR A 207 -19.81 -29.40 9.82
CA TYR A 207 -20.25 -28.21 9.08
C TYR A 207 -20.61 -28.50 7.63
#